data_AF-F8N4L9-F1
#
_entry.id   AF-F8N4L9-F1
#
_cell.length_a   1.000
_cell.length_b   1.000
_cell.length_c   1.000
_cell.angle_alpha   90.00
_cell.angle_beta   90.00
_cell.angle_gamma   90.00
#
_symmetry.space_group_name_H-M   'P 1'
#
loop_
_entity.id
_entity.type
_entity.pdbx_description
1 polymer ?
#
loop_
_entity_poly.entity_id
_entity_poly.type
_entity_poly.pdbx_seq_one_letter_code
_entity_poly.pdbx_strand_id
1 'polypeptide(L)'
;MALASALLKRYTIARLAGVAWSSTTAGFTRDERTTKPIWRDPATGAQPVAFNVSHQAGIVALVAVADYPGSGAQSEAGAKVEVGVDVVCTSERRDRDQDLIRKEGWGSFVDMHADVFAMGETSYLKYQVLSAVPGLVERGGGGGGGPPTPEQVADGKLRAFYALWALREAYVKLTGEALLAEWLGELEFRYFRPSRPTPAWDVPAVETKEGEEEGEDAQVLRKFEIRFRGKKVEDVNMCLRSMGPDYMVATAVRTPEDPTVGLRWRLGPYETLALDDLLSFVDSAV
;
A
#
# COMPACT_ATOMS: atom_id res chain seq x y z
N MET A 1 -9.63 14.57 -3.49
CA MET A 1 -9.20 13.17 -3.78
C MET A 1 -10.29 12.25 -4.31
N ALA A 2 -11.54 12.32 -3.83
CA ALA A 2 -12.62 11.44 -4.31
C ALA A 2 -12.84 11.50 -5.84
N LEU A 3 -12.79 12.68 -6.46
CA LEU A 3 -12.90 12.85 -7.92
C LEU A 3 -11.75 12.14 -8.65
N ALA A 4 -10.50 12.41 -8.28
CA ALA A 4 -9.33 11.77 -8.88
C ALA A 4 -9.38 10.24 -8.73
N SER A 5 -9.84 9.72 -7.59
CA SER A 5 -10.08 8.28 -7.39
C SER A 5 -11.16 7.74 -8.32
N ALA A 6 -12.29 8.44 -8.48
CA ALA A 6 -13.34 8.03 -9.40
C ALA A 6 -12.85 8.01 -10.85
N LEU A 7 -12.13 9.04 -11.26
CA LEU A 7 -11.53 9.16 -12.59
C LEU A 7 -10.50 8.06 -12.86
N LEU A 8 -9.58 7.81 -11.92
CA LEU A 8 -8.54 6.79 -12.08
C LEU A 8 -9.13 5.39 -12.19
N LYS A 9 -10.16 5.07 -11.39
CA LYS A 9 -10.88 3.78 -11.53
C LYS A 9 -11.48 3.62 -12.91
N ARG A 10 -12.19 4.64 -13.41
CA ARG A 10 -12.79 4.61 -14.75
C ARG A 10 -11.75 4.49 -15.85
N TYR A 11 -10.65 5.21 -15.73
CA TYR A 11 -9.52 5.15 -16.66
C TYR A 11 -8.96 3.73 -16.73
N THR A 12 -8.67 3.13 -15.57
CA THR A 12 -8.17 1.76 -15.50
C THR A 12 -9.15 0.75 -16.10
N ILE A 13 -10.45 0.88 -15.82
CA ILE A 13 -11.47 -0.02 -16.39
C ILE A 13 -11.55 0.13 -17.91
N ALA A 14 -11.68 1.36 -18.43
CA ALA A 14 -11.76 1.61 -19.86
C ALA A 14 -10.52 1.07 -20.60
N ARG A 15 -9.33 1.37 -20.06
CA ARG A 15 -8.05 0.95 -20.65
C ARG A 15 -7.85 -0.57 -20.61
N LEU A 16 -8.12 -1.22 -19.47
CA LEU A 16 -7.78 -2.63 -19.28
C LEU A 16 -8.88 -3.59 -19.74
N ALA A 17 -10.16 -3.23 -19.57
CA ALA A 17 -11.28 -4.05 -20.04
C ALA A 17 -11.65 -3.79 -21.51
N GLY A 18 -11.03 -2.78 -22.16
CA GLY A 18 -11.32 -2.43 -23.55
C GLY A 18 -12.74 -1.91 -23.78
N VAL A 19 -13.34 -1.27 -22.77
CA VAL A 19 -14.71 -0.73 -22.84
C VAL A 19 -14.72 0.78 -23.03
N ALA A 20 -15.78 1.30 -23.66
CA ALA A 20 -15.96 2.74 -23.84
C ALA A 20 -15.97 3.49 -22.50
N TRP A 21 -15.36 4.68 -22.45
CA TRP A 21 -15.33 5.49 -21.22
C TRP A 21 -16.72 5.77 -20.66
N SER A 22 -17.70 6.01 -21.54
CA SER A 22 -19.10 6.29 -21.19
C SER A 22 -19.80 5.09 -20.53
N SER A 23 -19.42 3.84 -20.83
CA SER A 23 -20.05 2.65 -20.24
C SER A 23 -19.50 2.29 -18.86
N THR A 24 -18.33 2.85 -18.47
CA THR A 24 -17.69 2.54 -17.18
C THR A 24 -18.55 2.91 -15.96
N THR A 25 -19.48 3.86 -16.08
CA THR A 25 -20.31 4.31 -14.95
C THR A 25 -21.38 3.29 -14.54
N ALA A 26 -21.95 2.55 -15.49
CA ALA A 26 -23.06 1.64 -15.24
C ALA A 26 -22.65 0.36 -14.50
N GLY A 27 -21.38 -0.04 -14.57
CA GLY A 27 -20.89 -1.30 -14.01
C GLY A 27 -20.46 -1.24 -12.55
N PHE A 28 -20.40 -0.06 -11.92
CA PHE A 28 -19.96 0.05 -10.52
C PHE A 28 -21.01 -0.51 -9.55
N THR A 29 -20.57 -1.42 -8.69
CA THR A 29 -21.37 -2.00 -7.60
C THR A 29 -20.49 -2.30 -6.39
N ARG A 30 -21.04 -2.95 -5.37
CA ARG A 30 -20.30 -3.44 -4.19
C ARG A 30 -20.22 -4.95 -4.21
N ASP A 31 -19.06 -5.48 -3.86
CA ASP A 31 -18.88 -6.91 -3.57
C ASP A 31 -19.72 -7.27 -2.33
N GLU A 32 -20.54 -8.32 -2.44
CA GLU A 32 -21.51 -8.68 -1.39
C GLU A 32 -20.84 -9.08 -0.08
N ARG A 33 -19.65 -9.69 -0.14
CA ARG A 33 -18.90 -10.16 1.03
C ARG A 33 -18.13 -9.04 1.71
N THR A 34 -17.46 -8.21 0.92
CA THR A 34 -16.45 -7.26 1.41
C THR A 34 -16.93 -5.81 1.38
N THR A 35 -18.07 -5.53 0.75
CA THR A 35 -18.61 -4.19 0.47
C THR A 35 -17.70 -3.30 -0.38
N LYS A 36 -16.57 -3.83 -0.86
CA LYS A 36 -15.61 -3.10 -1.71
C LYS A 36 -16.25 -2.65 -3.01
N PRO A 37 -15.86 -1.48 -3.53
CA PRO A 37 -16.26 -1.10 -4.88
C PRO A 37 -15.65 -2.07 -5.89
N ILE A 38 -16.50 -2.63 -6.76
CA ILE A 38 -16.11 -3.45 -7.90
C ILE A 38 -16.76 -2.91 -9.16
N TRP A 39 -16.28 -3.35 -10.32
CA TRP A 39 -16.92 -3.06 -11.60
C TRP A 39 -17.27 -4.36 -12.31
N ARG A 40 -18.54 -4.55 -12.63
CA ARG A 40 -19.00 -5.65 -13.47
C ARG A 40 -19.41 -5.10 -14.82
N ASP A 41 -18.97 -5.75 -15.88
CA ASP A 41 -19.37 -5.42 -17.24
C ASP A 41 -20.89 -5.56 -17.36
N PRO A 42 -21.64 -4.48 -17.65
CA PRO A 42 -23.09 -4.54 -17.80
C PRO A 42 -23.56 -5.47 -18.93
N ALA A 43 -22.73 -5.70 -19.94
CA ALA A 43 -23.09 -6.54 -21.09
C ALA A 43 -22.95 -8.03 -20.78
N THR A 44 -21.93 -8.41 -20.01
CA THR A 44 -21.58 -9.81 -19.79
C THR A 44 -21.80 -10.28 -18.35
N GLY A 45 -21.85 -9.38 -17.37
CA GLY A 45 -21.85 -9.68 -15.93
C GLY A 45 -20.46 -10.04 -15.36
N ALA A 46 -19.44 -10.14 -16.22
CA ALA A 46 -18.08 -10.48 -15.84
C ALA A 46 -17.39 -9.36 -15.06
N GLN A 47 -16.34 -9.68 -14.32
CA GLN A 47 -15.48 -8.72 -13.62
C GLN A 47 -14.06 -8.75 -14.21
N PRO A 48 -13.84 -8.24 -15.44
CA PRO A 48 -12.57 -8.38 -16.14
C PRO A 48 -11.41 -7.64 -15.46
N VAL A 49 -11.69 -6.71 -14.53
CA VAL A 49 -10.68 -5.95 -13.79
C VAL A 49 -10.99 -6.00 -12.29
N ALA A 50 -10.08 -6.59 -11.52
CA ALA A 50 -10.04 -6.48 -10.07
C ALA A 50 -9.08 -5.36 -9.68
N PHE A 51 -9.50 -4.43 -8.81
CA PHE A 51 -8.68 -3.28 -8.44
C PHE A 51 -8.85 -2.90 -6.97
N ASN A 52 -7.88 -2.14 -6.46
CA ASN A 52 -7.99 -1.43 -5.19
C ASN A 52 -7.37 -0.04 -5.32
N VAL A 53 -7.82 0.90 -4.48
CA VAL A 53 -7.41 2.30 -4.55
C VAL A 53 -7.18 2.85 -3.14
N SER A 54 -6.13 3.67 -3.00
CA SER A 54 -5.86 4.47 -1.82
C SER A 54 -5.49 5.90 -2.20
N HIS A 55 -5.63 6.84 -1.28
CA HIS A 55 -5.24 8.22 -1.49
C HIS A 55 -4.78 8.87 -0.18
N GLN A 56 -3.73 9.67 -0.25
CA GLN A 56 -3.26 10.48 0.87
C GLN A 56 -2.48 11.68 0.33
N ALA A 57 -2.55 12.83 1.00
CA ALA A 57 -1.73 14.01 0.70
C ALA A 57 -1.58 14.34 -0.79
N GLY A 58 -2.70 14.44 -1.51
CA GLY A 58 -2.72 14.89 -2.91
C GLY A 58 -2.52 13.80 -3.97
N ILE A 59 -2.26 12.55 -3.60
CA ILE A 59 -2.03 11.45 -4.57
C ILE A 59 -3.10 10.37 -4.46
N VAL A 60 -3.37 9.69 -5.59
CA VAL A 60 -4.20 8.49 -5.66
C VAL A 60 -3.35 7.35 -6.21
N ALA A 61 -3.22 6.27 -5.44
CA ALA A 61 -2.59 5.04 -5.89
C ALA A 61 -3.67 4.02 -6.24
N LEU A 62 -3.59 3.44 -7.43
CA LEU A 62 -4.46 2.34 -7.86
C LEU A 62 -3.60 1.19 -8.37
N VAL A 63 -3.95 -0.02 -7.97
CA VAL A 63 -3.43 -1.27 -8.51
C VAL A 63 -4.59 -2.08 -9.07
N ALA A 64 -4.35 -2.75 -10.19
CA ALA A 64 -5.34 -3.58 -10.83
C ALA A 64 -4.73 -4.86 -11.40
N VAL A 65 -5.55 -5.89 -11.47
CA VAL A 65 -5.30 -7.12 -12.22
C VAL A 65 -6.42 -7.26 -13.23
N ALA A 66 -6.05 -7.44 -14.49
CA ALA A 66 -6.98 -7.61 -15.60
C ALA A 66 -6.88 -9.02 -16.18
N ASP A 67 -7.94 -9.47 -16.85
CA ASP A 67 -8.00 -10.72 -17.62
C ASP A 67 -7.61 -11.97 -16.83
N TYR A 68 -7.83 -11.98 -15.52
CA TYR A 68 -7.59 -13.18 -14.72
C TYR A 68 -8.65 -14.25 -15.01
N PRO A 69 -8.26 -15.49 -15.34
CA PRO A 69 -9.21 -16.59 -15.63
C PRO A 69 -10.18 -16.79 -14.47
N GLY A 70 -11.47 -17.05 -14.75
CA GLY A 70 -12.50 -17.23 -13.72
C GLY A 70 -13.21 -15.96 -13.28
N SER A 71 -12.92 -14.81 -13.89
CA SER A 71 -13.66 -13.55 -13.74
C SER A 71 -14.94 -13.46 -14.59
N GLY A 72 -15.28 -14.51 -15.34
CA GLY A 72 -16.46 -14.57 -16.22
C GLY A 72 -17.77 -14.88 -15.49
N ALA A 73 -18.90 -14.50 -16.09
CA ALA A 73 -20.24 -14.56 -15.49
C ALA A 73 -20.83 -15.95 -15.20
N GLN A 74 -20.08 -17.04 -15.44
CA GLN A 74 -20.56 -18.43 -15.30
C GLN A 74 -19.87 -19.25 -14.22
N SER A 75 -18.93 -18.68 -13.47
CA SER A 75 -18.28 -19.42 -12.40
C SER A 75 -18.97 -19.12 -11.07
N GLU A 76 -19.79 -20.06 -10.59
CA GLU A 76 -20.30 -20.06 -9.21
C GLU A 76 -19.17 -20.13 -8.16
N ALA A 77 -17.95 -20.45 -8.60
CA ALA A 77 -16.69 -20.44 -7.85
C ALA A 77 -15.58 -19.67 -8.60
N GLY A 78 -15.90 -18.50 -9.15
CA GLY A 78 -14.99 -17.73 -10.00
C GLY A 78 -13.66 -17.43 -9.34
N ALA A 79 -12.58 -17.86 -10.00
CA ALA A 79 -11.25 -17.66 -9.47
C ALA A 79 -11.02 -16.17 -9.23
N LYS A 80 -10.89 -15.80 -7.96
CA LYS A 80 -10.98 -14.44 -7.49
C LYS A 80 -9.57 -13.90 -7.33
N VAL A 81 -9.29 -12.75 -7.94
CA VAL A 81 -8.09 -11.99 -7.55
C VAL A 81 -8.49 -11.02 -6.46
N GLU A 82 -7.75 -11.06 -5.37
CA GLU A 82 -7.84 -10.07 -4.32
C GLU A 82 -6.67 -9.11 -4.45
N VAL A 83 -6.96 -7.82 -4.33
CA VAL A 83 -5.98 -6.75 -4.49
C VAL A 83 -6.17 -5.74 -3.36
N GLY A 84 -5.06 -5.25 -2.81
CA GLY A 84 -5.02 -4.19 -1.80
C GLY A 84 -3.89 -3.21 -2.09
N VAL A 85 -4.14 -1.92 -1.88
CA VAL A 85 -3.10 -0.89 -1.91
C VAL A 85 -3.33 0.11 -0.80
N ASP A 86 -2.24 0.57 -0.20
CA ASP A 86 -2.26 1.72 0.65
C ASP A 86 -1.10 2.66 0.37
N VAL A 87 -1.35 3.96 0.52
CA VAL A 87 -0.35 4.99 0.32
C VAL A 87 -0.32 5.89 1.53
N VAL A 88 0.89 6.09 2.06
CA VAL A 88 1.16 6.95 3.21
C VAL A 88 2.08 8.09 2.84
N CYS A 89 1.90 9.22 3.52
CA CYS A 89 2.76 10.40 3.39
C CYS A 89 3.29 10.81 4.76
N THR A 90 4.61 10.74 4.97
CA THR A 90 5.22 11.05 6.26
C THR A 90 5.19 12.55 6.58
N SER A 91 5.09 13.41 5.58
CA SER A 91 5.08 14.87 5.76
C SER A 91 3.68 15.45 6.01
N GLU A 92 2.60 14.78 5.59
CA GLU A 92 1.22 15.31 5.68
C GLU A 92 0.80 15.71 7.10
N ARG A 93 1.16 14.90 8.09
CA ARG A 93 0.78 15.06 9.50
C ARG A 93 1.97 15.38 10.39
N ARG A 94 3.15 15.64 9.80
CA ARG A 94 4.42 15.72 10.50
C ARG A 94 4.38 16.69 11.68
N ASP A 95 3.92 17.92 11.48
CA ASP A 95 3.92 18.94 12.54
C ASP A 95 3.05 18.52 13.74
N ARG A 96 1.88 17.94 13.46
CA ARG A 96 0.96 17.44 14.49
C ARG A 96 1.57 16.25 15.23
N ASP A 97 2.13 15.29 14.51
CA ASP A 97 2.67 14.07 15.10
C ASP A 97 3.95 14.39 15.90
N GLN A 98 4.79 15.30 15.42
CA GLN A 98 5.95 15.82 16.15
C GLN A 98 5.55 16.55 17.43
N ASP A 99 4.54 17.42 17.37
CA ASP A 99 4.03 18.11 18.56
C ASP A 99 3.51 17.13 19.62
N LEU A 100 2.79 16.10 19.19
CA LEU A 100 2.29 15.05 20.08
C LEU A 100 3.41 14.22 20.70
N ILE A 101 4.39 13.78 19.89
CA ILE A 101 5.56 13.05 20.37
C ILE A 101 6.39 13.91 21.34
N ARG A 102 6.50 15.21 21.10
CA ARG A 102 7.20 16.14 22.00
C ARG A 102 6.48 16.28 23.34
N LYS A 103 5.15 16.34 23.33
CA LYS A 103 4.32 16.52 24.54
C LYS A 103 4.20 15.25 25.37
N GLU A 104 3.98 14.11 24.72
CA GLU A 104 3.55 12.87 25.37
C GLU A 104 4.58 11.74 25.25
N GLY A 105 5.57 11.89 24.38
CA GLY A 105 6.58 10.87 24.11
C GLY A 105 6.17 9.86 23.04
N TRP A 106 7.18 9.21 22.46
CA TRP A 106 7.01 8.20 21.41
C TRP A 106 6.20 6.97 21.86
N GLY A 107 6.37 6.53 23.11
CA GLY A 107 5.64 5.37 23.64
C GLY A 107 4.13 5.58 23.61
N SER A 108 3.69 6.73 24.14
CA SER A 108 2.30 7.18 24.15
C SER A 108 1.76 7.33 22.72
N PHE A 109 2.57 7.87 21.80
CA PHE A 109 2.19 7.95 20.38
C PHE A 109 1.85 6.58 19.80
N VAL A 110 2.69 5.56 20.03
CA VAL A 110 2.41 4.20 19.55
C VAL A 110 1.19 3.58 20.24
N ASP A 111 0.99 3.86 21.53
CA ASP A 111 -0.13 3.31 22.32
C ASP A 111 -1.51 3.78 21.84
N MET A 112 -1.62 4.98 21.25
CA MET A 112 -2.87 5.44 20.64
C MET A 112 -3.35 4.57 19.47
N HIS A 113 -2.47 3.72 18.93
CA HIS A 113 -2.74 2.87 17.77
C HIS A 113 -2.62 1.37 18.10
N ALA A 114 -2.58 1.02 19.40
CA ALA A 114 -2.35 -0.35 19.86
C ALA A 114 -3.54 -1.31 19.63
N ASP A 115 -4.72 -0.79 19.32
CA ASP A 115 -5.89 -1.56 18.89
C ASP A 115 -5.76 -2.06 17.44
N VAL A 116 -5.03 -1.32 16.60
CA VAL A 116 -4.77 -1.68 15.20
C VAL A 116 -3.58 -2.61 15.06
N PHE A 117 -2.56 -2.48 15.92
CA PHE A 117 -1.30 -3.22 15.82
C PHE A 117 -1.24 -4.46 16.72
N ALA A 118 -0.49 -5.47 16.29
CA ALA A 118 -0.14 -6.59 17.15
C ALA A 118 0.81 -6.13 18.28
N MET A 119 0.75 -6.81 19.43
CA MET A 119 1.62 -6.53 20.58
C MET A 119 3.12 -6.59 20.23
N GLY A 120 3.52 -7.49 19.33
CA GLY A 120 4.90 -7.59 18.86
C GLY A 120 5.35 -6.36 18.06
N GLU A 121 4.46 -5.81 17.24
CA GLU A 121 4.72 -4.62 16.43
C GLU A 121 4.82 -3.35 17.28
N THR A 122 3.90 -3.17 18.24
CA THR A 122 3.96 -2.02 19.17
C THR A 122 5.23 -2.07 20.00
N SER A 123 5.61 -3.24 20.49
CA SER A 123 6.87 -3.45 21.21
C SER A 123 8.09 -3.14 20.33
N TYR A 124 8.09 -3.62 19.09
CA TYR A 124 9.16 -3.35 18.12
C TYR A 124 9.31 -1.84 17.86
N LEU A 125 8.21 -1.14 17.55
CA LEU A 125 8.21 0.29 17.28
C LEU A 125 8.70 1.11 18.49
N LYS A 126 8.30 0.74 19.70
CA LYS A 126 8.69 1.47 20.92
C LYS A 126 10.17 1.31 21.25
N TYR A 127 10.69 0.08 21.16
CA TYR A 127 11.93 -0.28 21.83
C TYR A 127 13.07 -0.72 20.90
N GLN A 128 12.76 -1.20 19.69
CA GLN A 128 13.75 -1.91 18.85
C GLN A 128 14.01 -1.23 17.51
N VAL A 129 13.07 -0.45 16.98
CA VAL A 129 13.11 0.04 15.60
C VAL A 129 14.40 0.82 15.25
N LEU A 130 14.93 1.63 16.17
CA LEU A 130 16.14 2.41 15.94
C LEU A 130 17.40 1.53 15.84
N SER A 131 17.48 0.46 16.63
CA SER A 131 18.61 -0.48 16.58
C SER A 131 18.47 -1.49 15.46
N ALA A 132 17.23 -1.85 15.10
CA ALA A 132 16.93 -2.85 14.08
C ALA A 132 17.04 -2.29 12.64
N VAL A 133 16.99 -0.97 12.46
CA VAL A 133 17.10 -0.32 11.15
C VAL A 133 18.23 0.70 11.18
N PRO A 134 19.50 0.26 10.94
CA PRO A 134 20.63 1.16 10.86
C PRO A 134 20.40 2.29 9.87
N GLY A 135 20.81 3.50 10.21
CA GLY A 135 20.64 4.70 9.37
C GLY A 135 19.21 5.21 9.23
N LEU A 136 18.21 4.65 9.93
CA LEU A 136 16.81 5.13 9.89
C LEU A 136 16.69 6.64 10.17
N VAL A 137 17.58 7.15 11.02
CA VAL A 137 17.70 8.57 11.33
C VAL A 137 18.89 9.11 10.55
N GLU A 138 18.63 10.03 9.63
CA GLU A 138 19.70 10.73 8.93
C GLU A 138 20.52 11.55 9.94
N ARG A 139 21.83 11.34 9.95
CA ARG A 139 22.75 12.24 10.65
C ARG A 139 22.76 13.54 9.86
N GLY A 140 22.42 14.65 10.50
CA GLY A 140 22.02 15.89 9.83
C GLY A 140 22.81 16.27 8.58
N GLY A 141 22.08 16.48 7.49
CA GLY A 141 22.60 17.07 6.25
C GLY A 141 23.06 18.50 6.50
N GLY A 142 24.37 18.68 6.66
CA GLY A 142 24.97 19.99 6.89
C GLY A 142 26.34 19.92 7.55
N GLY A 143 27.27 19.13 7.02
CA GLY A 143 28.71 19.19 7.32
C GLY A 143 29.18 18.93 8.76
N GLY A 144 28.28 18.82 9.74
CA GLY A 144 28.59 18.59 11.14
C GLY A 144 28.12 17.21 11.59
N GLY A 145 29.04 16.28 11.81
CA GLY A 145 28.78 14.91 12.28
C GLY A 145 28.27 14.81 13.73
N GLY A 146 27.37 15.71 14.15
CA GLY A 146 26.74 15.70 15.46
C GLY A 146 25.66 14.62 15.60
N PRO A 147 25.21 14.33 16.84
CA PRO A 147 24.10 13.42 17.08
C PRO A 147 22.80 13.96 16.44
N PRO A 148 21.86 13.09 16.03
CA PRO A 148 20.59 13.53 15.48
C PRO A 148 19.76 14.28 16.52
N THR A 149 19.01 15.28 16.06
CA THR A 149 18.04 16.01 16.87
C THR A 149 16.85 15.12 17.28
N PRO A 150 16.13 15.44 18.37
CA PRO A 150 14.90 14.75 18.74
C PRO A 150 13.88 14.67 17.60
N GLU A 151 13.74 15.76 16.83
CA GLU A 151 12.85 15.83 15.67
C GLU A 151 13.28 14.83 14.57
N GLN A 152 14.57 14.75 14.24
CA GLN A 152 15.09 13.77 13.27
C GLN A 152 14.88 12.33 13.73
N VAL A 153 15.07 12.07 15.03
CA VAL A 153 14.79 10.75 15.61
C VAL A 153 13.30 10.41 15.49
N ALA A 154 12.42 11.37 15.77
CA ALA A 154 10.98 11.20 15.63
C ALA A 154 10.57 10.98 14.16
N ASP A 155 11.16 11.70 13.20
CA ASP A 155 10.89 11.52 11.77
C ASP A 155 11.24 10.10 11.29
N GLY A 156 12.42 9.60 11.69
CA GLY A 156 12.83 8.23 11.37
C GLY A 156 11.87 7.19 11.94
N LYS A 157 11.44 7.37 13.20
CA LYS A 157 10.45 6.50 13.85
C LYS A 157 9.08 6.58 13.19
N LEU A 158 8.61 7.78 12.84
CA LEU A 158 7.36 7.99 12.12
C LEU A 158 7.38 7.32 10.75
N ARG A 159 8.52 7.35 10.03
CA ARG A 159 8.65 6.61 8.77
C ARG A 159 8.46 5.10 8.96
N ALA A 160 9.04 4.52 10.01
CA ALA A 160 8.84 3.10 10.32
C ALA A 160 7.38 2.79 10.72
N PHE A 161 6.75 3.66 11.52
CA PHE A 161 5.34 3.55 11.87
C PHE A 161 4.44 3.59 10.63
N TYR A 162 4.63 4.57 9.75
CA TYR A 162 3.83 4.70 8.54
C TYR A 162 4.09 3.58 7.52
N ALA A 163 5.31 3.02 7.49
CA ALA A 163 5.59 1.81 6.71
C ALA A 163 4.75 0.63 7.20
N LEU A 164 4.70 0.40 8.52
CA LEU A 164 3.84 -0.64 9.10
C LEU A 164 2.37 -0.37 8.81
N TRP A 165 1.93 0.88 8.99
CA TRP A 165 0.55 1.29 8.72
C TRP A 165 0.15 0.95 7.28
N ALA A 166 0.96 1.37 6.30
CA ALA A 166 0.70 1.10 4.89
C ALA A 166 0.62 -0.40 4.59
N LEU A 167 1.55 -1.19 5.15
CA LEU A 167 1.54 -2.64 4.98
C LEU A 167 0.24 -3.25 5.52
N ARG A 168 -0.16 -2.89 6.74
CA ARG A 168 -1.38 -3.41 7.36
C ARG A 168 -2.63 -3.00 6.59
N GLU A 169 -2.75 -1.73 6.23
CA GLU A 169 -3.86 -1.21 5.44
C GLU A 169 -3.96 -1.90 4.08
N ALA A 170 -2.85 -2.12 3.37
CA ALA A 170 -2.87 -2.83 2.11
C ALA A 170 -3.33 -4.29 2.29
N TYR A 171 -2.97 -4.95 3.39
CA TYR A 171 -3.47 -6.30 3.72
C TYR A 171 -4.96 -6.31 4.09
N VAL A 172 -5.42 -5.39 4.92
CA VAL A 172 -6.84 -5.25 5.29
C VAL A 172 -7.67 -4.93 4.04
N LYS A 173 -7.17 -4.02 3.20
CA LYS A 173 -7.75 -3.73 1.88
C LYS A 173 -7.60 -4.87 0.89
N LEU A 174 -6.72 -5.84 1.08
CA LEU A 174 -6.68 -7.07 0.29
C LEU A 174 -7.83 -8.00 0.68
N THR A 175 -8.03 -8.26 1.97
CA THR A 175 -9.10 -9.15 2.46
C THR A 175 -10.50 -8.53 2.29
N GLY A 176 -10.57 -7.20 2.31
CA GLY A 176 -11.79 -6.42 2.19
C GLY A 176 -12.62 -6.35 3.46
N GLU A 177 -11.94 -6.48 4.58
CA GLU A 177 -12.50 -6.20 5.89
C GLU A 177 -12.18 -4.74 6.25
N ALA A 178 -12.91 -4.17 7.21
CA ALA A 178 -12.71 -2.79 7.65
C ALA A 178 -11.72 -2.73 8.82
N LEU A 179 -11.23 -1.53 9.15
CA LEU A 179 -10.39 -1.27 10.33
C LEU A 179 -11.08 -1.49 11.67
N LEU A 180 -12.33 -1.95 11.66
CA LEU A 180 -13.09 -2.35 12.86
C LEU A 180 -13.09 -3.87 13.05
N ALA A 181 -12.30 -4.60 12.26
CA ALA A 181 -12.18 -6.03 12.40
C ALA A 181 -11.54 -6.39 13.76
N GLU A 182 -12.22 -7.22 14.54
CA GLU A 182 -11.75 -7.62 15.88
C GLU A 182 -10.40 -8.36 15.86
N TRP A 183 -10.03 -8.92 14.70
CA TRP A 183 -8.80 -9.68 14.52
C TRP A 183 -7.57 -8.83 14.21
N LEU A 184 -7.67 -7.50 14.08
CA LEU A 184 -6.52 -6.67 13.70
C LEU A 184 -5.27 -6.95 14.56
N GLY A 185 -5.42 -7.04 15.89
CA GLY A 185 -4.32 -7.41 16.79
C GLY A 185 -3.73 -8.82 16.58
N GLU A 186 -4.39 -9.68 15.80
CA GLU A 186 -3.93 -11.02 15.44
C GLU A 186 -3.15 -11.08 14.10
N LEU A 187 -3.18 -10.01 13.29
CA LEU A 187 -2.31 -9.81 12.14
C LEU A 187 -1.00 -9.20 12.62
N GLU A 188 0.14 -9.72 12.19
CA GLU A 188 1.47 -9.26 12.61
C GLU A 188 2.46 -9.28 11.45
N PHE A 189 3.13 -8.16 11.22
CA PHE A 189 4.28 -8.03 10.34
C PHE A 189 5.57 -8.12 11.16
N ARG A 190 6.44 -9.05 10.80
CA ARG A 190 7.76 -9.26 11.40
C ARG A 190 8.86 -8.96 10.40
N TYR A 191 10.00 -8.53 10.91
CA TYR A 191 11.19 -8.20 10.13
C TYR A 191 10.93 -7.16 9.03
N PHE A 192 9.84 -6.39 9.14
CA PHE A 192 9.61 -5.26 8.26
C PHE A 192 10.57 -4.12 8.62
N ARG A 193 10.79 -3.25 7.65
CA ARG A 193 11.48 -1.97 7.82
C ARG A 193 10.86 -0.96 6.85
N PRO A 194 11.01 0.35 7.09
CA PRO A 194 10.59 1.34 6.09
C PRO A 194 11.48 1.27 4.85
N SER A 195 10.91 1.51 3.68
CA SER A 195 11.69 1.72 2.46
C SER A 195 12.50 3.01 2.58
N ARG A 196 13.69 3.06 1.99
CA ARG A 196 14.42 4.33 1.89
C ARG A 196 13.72 5.31 0.96
N PRO A 197 13.77 6.62 1.27
CA PRO A 197 13.26 7.65 0.37
C PRO A 197 13.95 7.57 -1.00
N THR A 198 13.20 7.86 -2.05
CA THR A 198 13.79 8.24 -3.34
C THR A 198 14.08 9.75 -3.35
N PRO A 199 15.12 10.22 -4.05
CA PRO A 199 15.54 11.63 -3.99
C PRO A 199 14.45 12.63 -4.42
N ALA A 200 13.59 12.25 -5.36
CA ALA A 200 12.52 13.09 -5.89
C ALA A 200 11.35 12.24 -6.40
N TRP A 201 10.22 12.89 -6.66
CA TRP A 201 8.97 12.24 -7.10
C TRP A 201 9.11 11.50 -8.43
N ASP A 202 9.86 12.08 -9.36
CA ASP A 202 10.11 11.58 -10.71
C ASP A 202 11.25 10.56 -10.80
N VAL A 203 11.92 10.27 -9.68
CA VAL A 203 13.01 9.29 -9.61
C VAL A 203 12.45 7.94 -9.18
N PRO A 204 12.45 6.90 -10.04
CA PRO A 204 11.93 5.59 -9.70
C PRO A 204 12.72 4.95 -8.55
N ALA A 205 12.01 4.26 -7.66
CA ALA A 205 12.65 3.45 -6.62
C ALA A 205 13.49 2.33 -7.23
N VAL A 206 14.75 2.26 -6.80
CA VAL A 206 15.71 1.22 -7.20
C VAL A 206 15.24 -0.12 -6.62
N GLU A 207 15.08 -1.10 -7.50
CA GLU A 207 14.74 -2.48 -7.13
C GLU A 207 16.00 -3.31 -6.92
N THR A 208 16.04 -4.04 -5.81
CA THR A 208 17.00 -5.13 -5.59
C THR A 208 16.85 -6.15 -6.71
N LYS A 209 17.96 -6.59 -7.30
CA LYS A 209 17.90 -7.58 -8.37
C LYS A 209 17.39 -8.92 -7.85
N GLU A 210 16.78 -9.69 -8.74
CA GLU A 210 16.36 -11.05 -8.42
C GLU A 210 17.55 -11.88 -7.93
N GLY A 211 17.38 -12.58 -6.81
CA GLY A 211 18.44 -13.36 -6.16
C GLY A 211 19.31 -12.59 -5.17
N GLU A 212 19.25 -11.25 -5.13
CA GLU A 212 19.99 -10.45 -4.16
C GLU A 212 19.19 -10.25 -2.84
N GLU A 213 19.90 -9.92 -1.77
CA GLU A 213 19.29 -9.52 -0.51
C GLU A 213 18.94 -8.03 -0.51
N GLU A 214 17.78 -7.69 0.06
CA GLU A 214 17.37 -6.30 0.19
C GLU A 214 18.25 -5.64 1.25
N GLY A 215 19.20 -4.80 0.81
CA GLY A 215 20.14 -4.08 1.69
C GLY A 215 19.50 -2.93 2.47
N GLU A 216 20.18 -2.40 3.48
CA GLU A 216 19.68 -1.35 4.39
C GLU A 216 19.18 -0.08 3.69
N ASP A 217 19.62 0.15 2.46
CA ASP A 217 19.27 1.28 1.59
C ASP A 217 18.11 0.99 0.61
N ALA A 218 17.52 -0.21 0.66
CA ALA A 218 16.46 -0.62 -0.25
C ALA A 218 15.26 0.35 -0.28
N GLN A 219 14.89 0.78 -1.48
CA GLN A 219 13.73 1.64 -1.75
C GLN A 219 12.47 0.82 -2.10
N VAL A 220 12.64 -0.49 -2.30
CA VAL A 220 11.58 -1.47 -2.54
C VAL A 220 11.83 -2.67 -1.64
N LEU A 221 10.81 -3.05 -0.87
CA LEU A 221 10.87 -4.13 0.10
C LEU A 221 9.79 -5.16 -0.20
N ARG A 222 10.19 -6.42 -0.24
CA ARG A 222 9.32 -7.59 -0.46
C ARG A 222 9.60 -8.67 0.58
N LYS A 223 10.74 -8.59 1.28
CA LYS A 223 11.15 -9.55 2.30
C LYS A 223 10.72 -9.09 3.69
N PHE A 224 9.51 -9.46 4.07
CA PHE A 224 9.00 -9.37 5.44
C PHE A 224 8.07 -10.54 5.71
N GLU A 225 7.87 -10.89 6.97
CA GLU A 225 7.03 -12.02 7.35
C GLU A 225 5.66 -11.53 7.82
N ILE A 226 4.60 -12.07 7.25
CA ILE A 226 3.23 -11.82 7.66
C ILE A 226 2.74 -13.02 8.45
N ARG A 227 2.20 -12.79 9.65
CA ARG A 227 1.51 -13.81 10.45
C ARG A 227 0.08 -13.39 10.69
N PHE A 228 -0.84 -14.34 10.58
CA PHE A 228 -2.23 -14.17 10.98
C PHE A 228 -2.60 -15.26 11.98
N ARG A 229 -3.04 -14.87 13.17
CA ARG A 229 -3.34 -15.79 14.30
C ARG A 229 -2.16 -16.71 14.62
N GLY A 230 -0.95 -16.14 14.59
CA GLY A 230 0.31 -16.86 14.82
C GLY A 230 0.79 -17.77 13.70
N LYS A 231 -0.01 -17.97 12.63
CA LYS A 231 0.38 -18.76 11.45
C LYS A 231 0.98 -17.86 10.39
N LYS A 232 2.06 -18.31 9.75
CA LYS A 232 2.65 -17.60 8.62
C LYS A 232 1.66 -17.56 7.46
N VAL A 233 1.52 -16.39 6.85
CA VAL A 233 0.74 -16.17 5.62
C VAL A 233 1.69 -16.38 4.44
N GLU A 234 1.36 -17.34 3.58
CA GLU A 234 2.23 -17.76 2.47
C GLU A 234 1.57 -17.58 1.10
N ASP A 235 0.34 -17.08 1.05
CA ASP A 235 -0.50 -16.91 -0.14
C ASP A 235 -0.62 -15.45 -0.61
N VAL A 236 0.17 -14.53 -0.03
CA VAL A 236 0.12 -13.10 -0.35
C VAL A 236 1.46 -12.64 -0.94
N ASN A 237 1.40 -12.05 -2.13
CA ASN A 237 2.50 -11.31 -2.73
C ASN A 237 2.39 -9.84 -2.33
N MET A 238 3.42 -9.31 -1.68
CA MET A 238 3.36 -7.97 -1.11
C MET A 238 4.65 -7.18 -1.32
N CYS A 239 4.51 -5.87 -1.47
CA CYS A 239 5.60 -4.95 -1.74
C CYS A 239 5.36 -3.63 -1.01
N LEU A 240 6.40 -3.06 -0.39
CA LEU A 240 6.44 -1.67 0.06
C LEU A 240 7.45 -0.91 -0.79
N ARG A 241 7.02 0.16 -1.46
CA ARG A 241 7.84 0.95 -2.39
C ARG A 241 7.86 2.41 -1.97
N SER A 242 9.02 3.05 -2.01
CA SER A 242 9.11 4.51 -1.85
C SER A 242 8.71 5.25 -3.12
N MET A 243 8.10 6.42 -2.96
CA MET A 243 7.79 7.34 -4.05
C MET A 243 8.06 8.78 -3.58
N GLY A 244 9.07 9.42 -4.17
CA GLY A 244 9.61 10.66 -3.63
C GLY A 244 10.20 10.52 -2.21
N PRO A 245 10.48 11.67 -1.56
CA PRO A 245 11.02 11.70 -0.21
C PRO A 245 9.99 11.22 0.84
N ASP A 246 8.71 11.53 0.62
CA ASP A 246 7.69 11.49 1.66
C ASP A 246 6.72 10.31 1.57
N TYR A 247 6.58 9.68 0.41
CA TYR A 247 5.54 8.67 0.21
C TYR A 247 6.09 7.25 0.23
N MET A 248 5.27 6.35 0.76
CA MET A 248 5.43 4.91 0.62
C MET A 248 4.11 4.30 0.17
N VAL A 249 4.19 3.35 -0.76
CA VAL A 249 3.03 2.64 -1.30
C VAL A 249 3.20 1.16 -1.00
N ALA A 250 2.26 0.60 -0.24
CA ALA A 250 2.15 -0.82 0.00
C ALA A 250 1.16 -1.43 -0.99
N THR A 251 1.55 -2.52 -1.65
CA THR A 251 0.72 -3.25 -2.62
C THR A 251 0.66 -4.70 -2.22
N ALA A 252 -0.52 -5.29 -2.17
CA ALA A 252 -0.76 -6.69 -1.84
C ALA A 252 -1.67 -7.33 -2.88
N VAL A 253 -1.34 -8.56 -3.28
CA VAL A 253 -2.15 -9.35 -4.22
C VAL A 253 -2.21 -10.80 -3.76
N ARG A 254 -3.38 -11.42 -3.92
CA ARG A 254 -3.63 -12.83 -3.61
C ARG A 254 -4.57 -13.46 -4.65
N THR A 255 -4.28 -14.71 -4.98
CA THR A 255 -5.10 -15.57 -5.83
C THR A 255 -5.51 -16.80 -5.00
N PRO A 256 -6.64 -16.77 -4.26
CA PRO A 256 -6.99 -17.80 -3.29
C PRO A 256 -7.09 -19.22 -3.86
N GLU A 257 -7.49 -19.37 -5.13
CA GLU A 257 -7.68 -20.68 -5.77
C GLU A 257 -6.35 -21.31 -6.18
N ASP A 258 -5.39 -20.49 -6.61
CA ASP A 258 -4.02 -20.91 -6.91
C ASP A 258 -3.04 -19.82 -6.48
N PRO A 259 -2.55 -19.85 -5.23
CA PRO A 259 -1.60 -18.86 -4.73
C PRO A 259 -0.32 -18.77 -5.55
N THR A 260 0.08 -19.85 -6.24
CA THR A 260 1.34 -19.87 -7.00
C THR A 260 1.35 -18.89 -8.16
N VAL A 261 0.17 -18.53 -8.69
CA VAL A 261 0.03 -17.53 -9.75
C VAL A 261 0.30 -16.13 -9.22
N GLY A 262 -0.42 -15.69 -8.19
CA GLY A 262 -0.26 -14.37 -7.58
C GLY A 262 1.14 -14.15 -7.00
N LEU A 263 1.73 -15.19 -6.40
CA LEU A 263 3.10 -15.16 -5.87
C LEU A 263 4.18 -14.96 -6.94
N ARG A 264 3.92 -15.31 -8.19
CA ARG A 264 4.87 -15.12 -9.31
C ARG A 264 4.73 -13.76 -9.98
N TRP A 265 3.69 -12.99 -9.68
CA TRP A 265 3.51 -11.68 -10.30
C TRP A 265 4.55 -10.67 -9.85
N ARG A 266 5.05 -9.91 -10.81
CA ARG A 266 5.96 -8.81 -10.53
C ARG A 266 5.15 -7.57 -10.14
N LEU A 267 5.13 -7.22 -8.86
CA LEU A 267 4.58 -5.94 -8.40
C LEU A 267 5.57 -4.81 -8.74
N GLY A 268 5.49 -4.33 -9.97
CA GLY A 268 6.42 -3.38 -10.58
C GLY A 268 6.32 -1.93 -10.08
N PRO A 269 7.05 -0.99 -10.71
CA PRO A 269 6.91 0.44 -10.43
C PRO A 269 5.54 0.96 -10.85
N TYR A 270 5.10 2.03 -10.19
CA TYR A 270 3.86 2.73 -10.55
C TYR A 270 4.09 3.60 -11.79
N GLU A 271 3.11 3.60 -12.69
CA GLU A 271 3.00 4.62 -13.75
C GLU A 271 2.44 5.89 -13.12
N THR A 272 3.14 7.02 -13.27
CA THR A 272 2.64 8.32 -12.81
C THR A 272 1.79 8.92 -13.93
N LEU A 273 0.55 9.24 -13.61
CA LEU A 273 -0.40 9.85 -14.54
C LEU A 273 -0.72 11.27 -14.06
N ALA A 274 -0.47 12.28 -14.90
CA ALA A 274 -0.96 13.62 -14.60
C ALA A 274 -2.48 13.68 -14.80
N LEU A 275 -3.15 14.57 -14.07
CA LEU A 275 -4.61 14.72 -14.23
C LEU A 275 -4.96 15.12 -15.68
N ASP A 276 -4.14 15.94 -16.31
CA ASP A 276 -4.35 16.39 -17.69
C ASP A 276 -4.24 15.24 -18.70
N ASP A 277 -3.35 14.27 -18.47
CA ASP A 277 -3.25 13.06 -19.31
C ASP A 277 -4.52 12.21 -19.19
N LEU A 278 -5.05 12.10 -17.97
CA LEU A 278 -6.31 11.41 -17.72
C LEU A 278 -7.46 12.10 -18.45
N LEU A 279 -7.57 13.43 -18.34
CA LEU A 279 -8.61 14.21 -19.02
C LEU A 279 -8.49 14.11 -20.55
N SER A 280 -7.27 14.13 -21.08
CA SER A 280 -7.01 13.94 -22.51
C SER A 280 -7.46 12.56 -23.00
N PHE A 281 -7.23 11.51 -22.20
CA PHE A 281 -7.77 10.18 -22.50
C PHE A 281 -9.30 10.20 -22.56
N VAL A 282 -9.95 10.87 -21.60
CA VAL A 282 -11.41 11.00 -21.58
C VAL A 282 -11.92 11.64 -22.85
N ASP A 283 -11.34 12.77 -23.26
CA ASP A 283 -11.78 13.50 -24.46
C ASP A 283 -11.57 12.68 -25.75
N SER A 284 -10.52 11.86 -25.81
CA SER A 284 -10.27 10.96 -26.95
C SER A 284 -11.17 9.71 -26.98
N ALA A 285 -11.79 9.37 -25.84
CA ALA A 285 -12.61 8.18 -25.65
C ALA A 285 -14.13 8.50 -25.69
N VAL A 286 -14.50 9.73 -26.04
CA VAL A 286 -15.87 10.19 -26.32
C VAL A 286 -16.27 9.89 -27.76
#